data_AF-A0AAJ8LXJ6-F1
#
_entry.id   AF-A0AAJ8LXJ6-F1
#
_cell.length_a   1.000
_cell.length_b   1.000
_cell.length_c   1.000
_cell.angle_alpha   90.00
_cell.angle_beta   90.00
_cell.angle_gamma   90.00
#
_symmetry.space_group_name_H-M   'P 1'
#
loop_
_entity.id
_entity.type
_entity.pdbx_description
1 polymer ?
#
loop_
_entity_poly.entity_id
_entity_poly.type
_entity_poly.pdbx_seq_one_letter_code
_entity_poly.pdbx_strand_id
1 'polypeptide(L)' 'MLLSDNEKKLLLRLLKKENKKAFFTGGKDESIDQLIEKIEQSRRNEKTNDTKPNKL' A
#
# COMPACT_ATOMS: atom_id res chain seq x y z
N MET A 1 6.63 -1.06 -15.17
CA MET A 1 7.35 -1.79 -14.11
C MET A 1 6.36 -2.10 -13.00
N LEU A 2 6.07 -3.38 -12.75
CA LEU A 2 5.27 -3.77 -11.58
C LEU A 2 6.22 -3.91 -10.39
N LEU A 3 5.92 -3.25 -9.27
CA LEU A 3 6.66 -3.44 -8.02
C LEU A 3 6.43 -4.88 -7.52
N SER A 4 7.47 -5.51 -7.00
CA SER A 4 7.36 -6.78 -6.27
C SER A 4 6.65 -6.59 -4.92
N ASP A 5 6.09 -7.66 -4.34
CA ASP A 5 5.44 -7.60 -3.02
C ASP A 5 6.40 -7.09 -1.93
N ASN A 6 7.69 -7.42 -2.01
CA ASN A 6 8.71 -6.94 -1.08
C ASN A 6 8.93 -5.43 -1.20
N GLU A 7 8.99 -4.89 -2.42
CA GLU A 7 9.11 -3.45 -2.65
C GLU A 7 7.86 -2.71 -2.18
N LYS A 8 6.67 -3.26 -2.42
CA LYS A 8 5.40 -2.69 -1.92
C LYS A 8 5.31 -2.70 -0.40
N LYS A 9 5.77 -3.76 0.27
CA LYS A 9 5.87 -3.82 1.74
C LYS A 9 6.82 -2.76 2.28
N LEU A 10 7.98 -2.59 1.65
CA LEU A 10 8.96 -1.58 2.04
C LEU A 10 8.37 -0.16 1.89
N LEU A 11 7.75 0.12 0.75
CA LEU A 11 7.07 1.39 0.49
C LEU A 11 5.96 1.68 1.50
N LEU A 12 5.09 0.71 1.77
CA LEU A 12 4.04 0.87 2.79
C LEU A 12 4.62 1.20 4.17
N ARG A 13 5.73 0.57 4.55
CA ARG A 13 6.39 0.84 5.83
C ARG A 13 6.95 2.26 5.90
N LEU A 14 7.56 2.73 4.82
CA LEU A 14 8.08 4.10 4.73
C LEU A 14 6.95 5.13 4.75
N LEU A 15 5.93 4.96 3.92
CA LEU A 15 4.78 5.87 3.84
C LEU A 15 4.01 5.95 5.17
N LYS A 16 3.77 4.82 5.84
CA LYS A 16 3.13 4.83 7.17
C LYS A 16 3.99 5.52 8.22
N LYS A 17 5.33 5.42 8.13
CA LYS A 17 6.25 6.12 9.04
C LYS A 17 6.22 7.62 8.80
N GLU A 18 6.25 8.06 7.54
CA GLU A 18 6.14 9.48 7.18
C GLU A 18 4.78 10.05 7.56
N ASN A 19 3.69 9.35 7.27
CA ASN A 19 2.34 9.76 7.69
C ASN A 19 2.23 9.93 9.21
N LYS A 20 2.83 9.00 9.98
CA LYS A 20 2.87 9.09 11.44
C LYS A 20 3.67 10.31 11.92
N LYS A 21 4.79 10.65 11.27
CA LYS A 21 5.55 11.87 11.59
C LYS A 21 4.75 13.12 11.27
N ALA A 22 4.13 13.17 10.09
CA ALA A 22 3.32 14.28 9.63
C ALA A 22 2.16 14.57 10.61
N PHE A 23 1.51 13.50 11.09
CA PHE A 23 0.48 13.57 12.13
C PHE A 23 0.98 14.23 13.43
N PHE A 24 2.18 13.89 13.92
CA PHE A 24 2.76 14.53 15.11
C PHE A 24 3.13 16.00 14.89
N THR A 25 3.42 16.39 13.65
CA THR A 25 3.70 17.78 13.29
C THR A 25 2.44 18.59 12.95
N GLY A 26 1.24 18.02 13.12
CA GLY A 26 -0.04 18.69 12.85
C GLY A 26 -0.40 18.83 11.36
N GLY A 27 0.38 18.21 10.47
CA GLY A 27 0.13 18.21 9.03
C GLY A 27 -0.40 16.85 8.61
N LYS A 28 -1.70 16.74 8.32
CA LYS A 28 -2.23 15.56 7.63
C LYS A 28 -2.02 15.75 6.14
N ASP A 29 -1.32 14.81 5.51
CA ASP A 29 -1.12 14.81 4.07
C ASP A 29 -2.02 13.74 3.42
N GLU A 30 -3.14 14.20 2.87
CA GLU A 30 -4.11 13.33 2.19
C GLU A 30 -3.50 12.57 1.00
N SER A 31 -2.44 13.11 0.39
CA SER A 31 -1.77 12.45 -0.74
C SER A 31 -1.04 11.17 -0.28
N ILE A 32 -0.48 11.16 0.93
CA ILE A 32 0.18 10.00 1.52
C ILE A 32 -0.85 8.90 1.85
N ASP A 33 -2.00 9.30 2.40
CA ASP A 33 -3.10 8.37 2.68
C ASP A 33 -3.59 7.69 1.39
N GLN A 34 -3.81 8.47 0.32
CA GLN A 34 -4.20 7.93 -0.99
C GLN A 34 -3.15 6.99 -1.58
N LEU A 35 -1.85 7.29 -1.38
CA LEU A 35 -0.77 6.43 -1.87
C LEU A 35 -0.73 5.09 -1.12
N ILE A 36 -0.91 5.12 0.20
CA ILE A 36 -1.00 3.91 1.04
C ILE A 36 -2.16 3.04 0.56
N GLU A 37 -3.34 3.63 0.37
CA GLU A 37 -4.54 2.89 -0.05
C GLU A 37 -4.35 2.20 -1.40
N LYS A 38 -3.79 2.91 -2.40
CA LYS A 38 -3.50 2.34 -3.73
C LYS A 38 -2.52 1.17 -3.68
N ILE A 39 -1.47 1.28 -2.85
CA ILE A 39 -0.49 0.19 -2.72
C ILE A 39 -1.11 -1.01 -2.00
N GLU A 40 -1.92 -0.79 -0.97
CA GLU A 40 -2.65 -1.86 -0.29
C GLU A 40 -3.65 -2.56 -1.22
N GLN A 41 -4.38 -1.80 -2.04
CA GLN A 41 -5.28 -2.35 -3.06
C GLN A 41 -4.50 -3.16 -4.10
N SER A 42 -3.37 -2.65 -4.59
CA SER A 42 -2.51 -3.38 -5.52
C SER A 42 -2.05 -4.73 -4.95
N ARG A 43 -1.66 -4.78 -3.67
CA ARG A 43 -1.27 -6.03 -3.00
C ARG A 43 -2.46 -6.99 -2.81
N ARG A 44 -3.66 -6.48 -2.52
CA ARG A 44 -4.88 -7.31 -2.45
C ARG A 44 -5.20 -7.93 -3.81
N ASN A 45 -5.14 -7.15 -4.88
CA ASN A 45 -5.44 -7.61 -6.23
C ASN A 45 -4.47 -8.70 -6.70
N GLU A 46 -3.18 -8.59 -6.37
CA GLU A 46 -2.21 -9.65 -6.64
C GLU A 46 -2.54 -10.95 -5.91
N LYS A 47 -2.87 -10.85 -4.62
CA LYS A 47 -3.29 -12.01 -3.82
C LYS A 47 -4.55 -12.68 -4.39
N THR A 48 -5.50 -11.90 -4.88
CA THR A 48 -6.74 -12.42 -5.49
C THR A 48 -6.48 -13.06 -6.86
N ASN A 49 -5.55 -12.53 -7.66
CA ASN A 49 -5.15 -13.14 -8.93
C ASN A 49 -4.39 -14.47 -8.74
N ASP A 50 -3.62 -14.61 -7.65
CA ASP A 50 -2.97 -15.89 -7.30
C ASP A 50 -3.98 -16.96 -6.90
N THR A 51 -5.08 -16.58 -6.24
CA THR A 51 -6.24 -17.45 -6.03
C THR A 51 -7.06 -17.55 -7.32
N LYS A 52 -6.60 -18.37 -8.28
CA LYS A 52 -7.42 -18.75 -9.43
C LYS A 52 -8.80 -19.22 -8.95
N PRO A 53 -9.90 -18.85 -9.63
CA PRO A 53 -11.23 -19.34 -9.26
C PRO A 53 -11.25 -20.87 -9.41
N ASN A 54 -11.26 -21.55 -8.27
CA ASN A 54 -11.41 -22.99 -8.21
C ASN A 54 -12.91 -23.30 -8.19
N LYS A 55 -13.55 -23.17 -9.36
CA LYS A 55 -14.89 -23.68 -9.77
C LYS A 55 -15.50 -22.73 -10.82
N LEU A 56 -15.66 -23.23 -12.04
CA LEU A 56 -16.92 -23.78 -12.55
C LEU A 56 -16.59 -24.85 -13.59
#